data_AF-A0A8X6X7D6-F1
#
_entry.id   AF-A0A8X6X7D6-F1
#
_cell.length_a   1.000
_cell.length_b   1.000
_cell.length_c   1.000
_cell.angle_alpha   90.00
_cell.angle_beta   90.00
_cell.angle_gamma   90.00
#
_symmetry.space_group_name_H-M   'P 1'
#
loop_
_entity.id
_entity.type
_entity.pdbx_description
1 polymer ?
#
loop_
_entity_poly.entity_id
_entity_poly.type
_entity_poly.pdbx_seq_one_letter_code
_entity_poly.pdbx_strand_id
1 'polypeptide(L)'
;MKNANPSENHDLSANNTCCKEKKKDSDYLILNLRCTKIKILKPLVTLKLSLFIWFAAASAVMTFYMVYLKQMGLTIQEIFLMFSVIPVLQTLFTACAAVIADKFGRAKIILICNLLIAGAAVFVLNFVPHVKPPDCRNISANLYCDNENATCTIDLTLCRTNQTEMSLENCELKCLHTTNKCDGQNCHLQEQSGNTNFNKTIYGNISSFKNETVFCGFSANSNSSSEIFPEQCKSNCSLTYLKSNIEECREETKGRLLTVFIYIIIITIFMTTYVNSYRFFDVTSMILVKELDSDYGLVRFWAILGSLVGPLLAGVAIKLAPNSSDGEKYSMTFYLFLVLCILNVIAVWKVDVKNFTSGSKLFKKTILFAKSMDVLFFYLLLLVLGTSWGFRSMYKNWFLAELDTPVYLFSLTYSATSIYGLPFLFKSKWIVGKLGEVNVFVLSFVAYGIGFIAYSYLQTAWFALLIDLTTVVNYQLLWVAVMNYCIKITPDGIVAIVNSTAGSIHFTIGK
;
A
#
# COMPACT_ATOMS: atom_id res chain seq x y z
N MET A 1 51.91 -24.37 -73.40
CA MET A 1 51.11 -25.24 -74.30
C MET A 1 50.05 -25.94 -73.47
N LYS A 2 48.76 -25.68 -73.78
CA LYS A 2 47.54 -26.53 -73.60
C LYS A 2 47.28 -27.18 -72.22
N ASN A 3 46.08 -27.25 -71.65
CA ASN A 3 44.72 -26.78 -71.98
C ASN A 3 43.81 -27.03 -70.74
N ALA A 4 42.88 -26.12 -70.48
CA ALA A 4 41.47 -26.28 -70.06
C ALA A 4 41.00 -27.32 -69.00
N ASN A 5 40.41 -26.76 -67.92
CA ASN A 5 39.16 -27.05 -67.14
C ASN A 5 38.19 -28.16 -67.63
N PRO A 6 37.21 -28.67 -66.81
CA PRO A 6 36.44 -27.95 -65.77
C PRO A 6 35.92 -28.71 -64.50
N SER A 7 35.26 -27.90 -63.63
CA SER A 7 34.09 -28.14 -62.74
C SER A 7 34.20 -28.68 -61.29
N GLU A 8 33.62 -27.86 -60.40
CA GLU A 8 32.84 -28.15 -59.17
C GLU A 8 33.51 -28.68 -57.88
N ASN A 9 33.58 -27.85 -56.82
CA ASN A 9 32.62 -27.88 -55.69
C ASN A 9 33.03 -27.03 -54.48
N HIS A 10 32.04 -26.30 -53.95
CA HIS A 10 31.73 -26.01 -52.55
C HIS A 10 32.81 -25.54 -51.53
N ASP A 11 32.62 -24.28 -51.12
CA ASP A 11 32.32 -23.85 -49.74
C ASP A 11 33.40 -23.53 -48.66
N LEU A 12 33.05 -22.45 -47.94
CA LEU A 12 33.20 -22.17 -46.50
C LEU A 12 34.52 -21.62 -45.93
N SER A 13 34.47 -20.32 -45.58
CA SER A 13 34.90 -19.69 -44.30
C SER A 13 35.58 -18.32 -44.56
N ALA A 14 35.33 -17.22 -43.84
CA ALA A 14 34.43 -16.93 -42.75
C ALA A 14 34.12 -15.42 -42.75
N ASN A 15 32.84 -15.06 -42.90
CA ASN A 15 32.29 -13.77 -42.52
C ASN A 15 31.76 -13.89 -41.08
N ASN A 16 32.37 -13.21 -40.12
CA ASN A 16 31.80 -13.04 -38.76
C ASN A 16 31.62 -11.56 -38.44
N THR A 17 30.81 -10.88 -39.26
CA THR A 17 30.08 -9.68 -38.84
C THR A 17 28.80 -10.12 -38.14
N CYS A 18 28.83 -10.12 -36.80
CA CYS A 18 27.63 -10.30 -36.00
C CYS A 18 26.66 -9.15 -36.29
N CYS A 19 25.54 -9.45 -36.96
CA CYS A 19 24.48 -8.53 -37.32
C CYS A 19 23.89 -7.84 -36.07
N LYS A 20 24.30 -6.60 -35.80
CA LYS A 20 23.44 -5.65 -35.09
C LYS A 20 22.34 -5.25 -36.07
N GLU A 21 21.14 -5.83 -35.95
CA GLU A 21 19.97 -5.37 -36.70
C GLU A 21 19.78 -3.86 -36.47
N LYS A 22 19.96 -3.06 -37.52
CA LYS A 22 19.64 -1.63 -37.51
C LYS A 22 18.13 -1.50 -37.27
N LYS A 23 17.74 -0.90 -36.13
CA LYS A 23 16.33 -0.58 -35.80
C LYS A 23 15.68 0.18 -36.96
N LYS A 24 14.54 -0.29 -37.47
CA LYS A 24 13.81 0.35 -38.57
C LYS A 24 13.14 1.65 -38.08
N ASP A 25 13.10 2.69 -38.92
CA ASP A 25 12.42 3.96 -38.60
C ASP A 25 10.90 3.77 -38.34
N SER A 26 10.31 2.64 -38.76
CA SER A 26 8.91 2.27 -38.48
C SER A 26 8.59 2.09 -36.99
N ASP A 27 9.60 1.84 -36.16
CA ASP A 27 9.43 1.48 -34.75
C ASP A 27 9.40 2.71 -33.83
N TYR A 28 9.64 3.90 -34.40
CA TYR A 28 9.62 5.16 -33.70
C TYR A 28 8.38 5.97 -34.05
N LEU A 29 7.72 6.53 -33.03
CA LEU A 29 6.77 7.61 -33.16
C LEU A 29 7.55 8.92 -33.00
N ILE A 30 7.63 9.69 -34.08
CA ILE A 30 8.39 10.94 -34.12
C ILE A 30 7.43 12.09 -33.83
N LEU A 31 7.56 12.72 -32.67
CA LEU A 31 6.88 13.97 -32.36
C LEU A 31 7.83 15.13 -32.70
N ASN A 32 7.42 15.95 -33.68
CA ASN A 32 8.11 17.20 -33.99
C ASN A 32 7.48 18.31 -33.14
N LEU A 33 8.15 18.67 -32.05
CA LEU A 33 7.88 19.93 -31.36
C LEU A 33 8.80 21.01 -31.97
N ARG A 34 8.36 22.28 -31.94
CA ARG A 34 8.93 23.44 -32.67
C ARG A 34 10.47 23.53 -32.73
N CYS A 35 11.22 22.92 -31.79
CA CYS A 35 12.69 22.84 -31.84
C CYS A 35 13.29 21.47 -31.44
N THR A 36 12.49 20.41 -31.27
CA THR A 36 12.97 19.09 -30.79
C THR A 36 12.26 17.93 -31.49
N LYS A 37 13.04 16.98 -32.02
CA LYS A 37 12.55 15.69 -32.52
C LYS A 37 12.55 14.68 -31.38
N ILE A 38 11.37 14.33 -30.86
CA ILE A 38 11.25 13.27 -29.85
C ILE A 38 10.97 11.96 -30.58
N LYS A 39 11.92 11.02 -30.53
CA LYS A 39 11.75 9.65 -31.04
C LYS A 39 11.23 8.75 -29.91
N ILE A 40 10.00 8.28 -30.01
CA ILE A 40 9.38 7.39 -29.03
C ILE A 40 9.32 5.97 -29.59
N LEU A 41 9.97 5.00 -28.95
CA LEU A 41 9.86 3.59 -29.33
C LEU A 41 8.44 3.07 -29.09
N LYS A 42 7.74 2.71 -30.16
CA LYS A 42 6.34 2.22 -30.13
C LYS A 42 6.13 1.04 -29.16
N PRO A 43 7.00 0.01 -29.11
CA PRO A 43 6.80 -1.11 -28.17
C PRO A 43 6.88 -0.69 -26.69
N LEU A 44 7.69 0.34 -26.38
CA LEU A 44 7.85 0.86 -25.03
C LEU A 44 6.65 1.71 -24.58
N VAL A 45 5.84 2.25 -25.50
CA VAL A 45 4.69 3.09 -25.16
C VAL A 45 3.67 2.28 -24.37
N THR A 46 3.33 1.09 -24.87
CA THR A 46 2.36 0.21 -24.22
C THR A 46 2.84 -0.26 -22.85
N LEU A 47 4.15 -0.54 -22.72
CA LEU A 47 4.76 -0.90 -21.42
C LEU A 47 4.74 0.27 -20.43
N LYS A 48 5.07 1.49 -20.88
CA LYS A 48 5.02 2.70 -20.03
C LYS A 48 3.60 2.97 -19.54
N LEU A 49 2.61 2.80 -20.42
CA LEU A 49 1.21 2.94 -20.08
C LEU A 49 0.77 1.89 -19.05
N SER A 50 1.11 0.61 -19.24
CA SER A 50 0.74 -0.45 -18.29
C SER A 50 1.40 -0.26 -16.92
N LEU A 51 2.66 0.19 -16.87
CA LEU A 51 3.33 0.56 -15.62
C LEU A 51 2.65 1.73 -14.92
N PHE A 52 2.30 2.78 -15.65
CA PHE A 52 1.57 3.92 -15.10
C PHE A 52 0.24 3.47 -14.49
N ILE A 53 -0.55 2.68 -15.23
CA ILE A 53 -1.85 2.17 -14.74
C ILE A 53 -1.66 1.27 -13.52
N TRP A 54 -0.65 0.39 -13.50
CA TRP A 54 -0.42 -0.54 -12.38
C TRP A 54 -0.07 0.23 -11.12
N PHE A 55 0.92 1.12 -11.19
CA PHE A 55 1.37 1.87 -10.03
C PHE A 55 0.29 2.83 -9.53
N ALA A 56 -0.56 3.36 -10.42
CA ALA A 56 -1.75 4.12 -10.03
C ALA A 56 -2.76 3.25 -9.27
N ALA A 57 -3.16 2.10 -9.84
CA ALA A 57 -4.09 1.18 -9.20
C ALA A 57 -3.56 0.70 -7.83
N ALA A 58 -2.31 0.28 -7.80
CA ALA A 58 -1.67 -0.30 -6.63
C ALA A 58 -1.53 0.72 -5.49
N SER A 59 -1.14 1.96 -5.80
CA SER A 59 -1.06 3.03 -4.80
C SER A 59 -2.44 3.50 -4.33
N ALA A 60 -3.43 3.52 -5.24
CA ALA A 60 -4.81 3.86 -4.91
C ALA A 60 -5.40 2.93 -3.84
N VAL A 61 -5.28 1.60 -4.03
CA VAL A 61 -5.82 0.62 -3.08
C VAL A 61 -5.02 0.60 -1.77
N MET A 62 -3.69 0.64 -1.82
CA MET A 62 -2.86 0.55 -0.60
C MET A 62 -3.00 1.74 0.33
N THR A 63 -3.40 2.91 -0.17
CA THR A 63 -3.61 4.11 0.65
C THR A 63 -4.73 3.90 1.68
N PHE A 64 -5.79 3.17 1.31
CA PHE A 64 -6.98 3.00 2.16
C PHE A 64 -7.17 1.56 2.66
N TYR A 65 -6.27 0.66 2.26
CA TYR A 65 -6.33 -0.77 2.59
C TYR A 65 -6.44 -1.04 4.10
N MET A 66 -5.62 -0.39 4.93
CA MET A 66 -5.65 -0.58 6.39
C MET A 66 -6.96 -0.12 7.03
N VAL A 67 -7.51 1.00 6.54
CA VAL A 67 -8.77 1.55 7.04
C VAL A 67 -9.91 0.60 6.71
N TYR A 68 -9.93 0.10 5.48
CA TYR A 68 -10.90 -0.90 5.04
C TYR A 68 -10.85 -2.17 5.91
N LEU A 69 -9.67 -2.72 6.21
CA LEU A 69 -9.57 -3.91 7.07
C LEU A 69 -10.15 -3.68 8.47
N LYS A 70 -9.92 -2.51 9.08
CA LYS A 70 -10.53 -2.17 10.37
C LYS A 70 -12.05 -2.06 10.28
N GLN A 71 -12.58 -1.48 9.20
CA GLN A 71 -14.03 -1.35 8.98
C GLN A 71 -14.73 -2.68 8.74
N MET A 72 -13.99 -3.69 8.25
CA MET A 72 -14.49 -5.06 8.13
C MET A 72 -14.62 -5.77 9.49
N GLY A 73 -14.26 -5.13 10.61
CA GLY A 73 -14.39 -5.71 11.97
C GLY A 73 -13.22 -6.59 12.40
N LEU A 74 -12.12 -6.57 11.64
CA LEU A 74 -10.86 -7.21 12.04
C LEU A 74 -10.23 -6.44 13.19
N THR A 75 -9.80 -7.18 14.21
CA THR A 75 -9.06 -6.61 15.32
C THR A 75 -7.65 -6.22 14.87
N ILE A 76 -7.06 -5.26 15.58
CA ILE A 76 -5.69 -4.83 15.36
C ILE A 76 -4.72 -6.03 15.49
N GLN A 77 -4.98 -6.96 16.41
CA GLN A 77 -4.16 -8.16 16.61
C GLN A 77 -4.21 -9.11 15.41
N GLU A 78 -5.40 -9.39 14.86
CA GLU A 78 -5.55 -10.22 13.66
C GLU A 78 -4.86 -9.59 12.45
N ILE A 79 -4.99 -8.27 12.30
CA ILE A 79 -4.33 -7.52 11.23
C ILE A 79 -2.79 -7.64 11.35
N PHE A 80 -2.22 -7.43 12.54
CA PHE A 80 -0.78 -7.58 12.74
C PHE A 80 -0.28 -9.01 12.51
N LEU A 81 -1.05 -10.02 12.92
CA LEU A 81 -0.73 -11.42 12.62
C LEU A 81 -0.67 -11.66 11.10
N MET A 82 -1.65 -11.13 10.35
CA MET A 82 -1.65 -11.20 8.89
C MET A 82 -0.39 -10.57 8.29
N PHE A 83 -0.05 -9.34 8.69
CA PHE A 83 1.13 -8.65 8.18
C PHE A 83 2.46 -9.32 8.55
N SER A 84 2.48 -10.16 9.58
CA SER A 84 3.66 -10.93 9.97
C SER A 84 3.81 -12.21 9.14
N VAL A 85 2.71 -12.89 8.81
CA VAL A 85 2.71 -14.16 8.06
C VAL A 85 2.80 -13.97 6.55
N ILE A 86 2.13 -12.93 6.03
CA ILE A 86 2.02 -12.67 4.58
C ILE A 86 3.40 -12.52 3.91
N PRO A 87 4.40 -11.78 4.44
CA PRO A 87 5.70 -11.62 3.79
C PRO A 87 6.46 -12.94 3.57
N VAL A 88 6.31 -13.91 4.48
CA VAL A 88 6.92 -15.24 4.37
C VAL A 88 6.32 -15.99 3.18
N LEU A 89 4.98 -16.01 3.11
CA LEU A 89 4.25 -16.65 2.01
C LEU A 89 4.51 -15.93 0.67
N GLN A 90 4.55 -14.60 0.68
CA GLN A 90 4.88 -13.80 -0.50
C GLN A 90 6.25 -14.21 -1.07
N THR A 91 7.28 -14.28 -0.24
CA THR A 91 8.63 -14.66 -0.68
C THR A 91 8.64 -16.04 -1.36
N LEU A 92 7.96 -17.02 -0.76
CA LEU A 92 7.83 -18.37 -1.31
C LEU A 92 7.09 -18.37 -2.66
N PHE A 93 5.92 -17.74 -2.73
CA PHE A 93 5.10 -17.73 -3.94
C PHE A 93 5.73 -16.90 -5.07
N THR A 94 6.43 -15.80 -4.76
CA THR A 94 7.21 -15.03 -5.72
C THR A 94 8.35 -15.87 -6.31
N ALA A 95 9.08 -16.61 -5.48
CA ALA A 95 10.14 -17.51 -5.96
C ALA A 95 9.59 -18.59 -6.90
N CYS A 96 8.47 -19.22 -6.53
CA CYS A 96 7.78 -20.20 -7.38
C CYS A 96 7.35 -19.58 -8.72
N ALA A 97 6.72 -18.41 -8.71
CA ALA A 97 6.30 -17.74 -9.92
C ALA A 97 7.49 -17.40 -10.83
N ALA A 98 8.61 -16.95 -10.26
CA ALA A 98 9.84 -16.64 -11.00
C ALA A 98 10.46 -17.90 -11.64
N VAL A 99 10.50 -19.02 -10.93
CA VAL A 99 10.97 -20.31 -11.49
C VAL A 99 10.09 -20.77 -12.64
N ILE A 100 8.76 -20.64 -12.51
CA ILE A 100 7.80 -20.95 -13.59
C ILE A 100 8.06 -20.04 -14.80
N ALA A 101 8.32 -18.75 -14.57
CA ALA A 101 8.60 -17.79 -15.63
C ALA A 101 9.82 -18.16 -16.46
N ASP A 102 10.93 -18.45 -15.79
CA ASP A 102 12.17 -18.82 -16.47
C ASP A 102 12.11 -20.22 -17.09
N LYS A 103 11.33 -21.13 -16.50
CA LYS A 103 11.08 -22.46 -17.08
C LYS A 103 10.32 -22.37 -18.40
N PHE A 104 9.27 -21.55 -18.47
CA PHE A 104 8.46 -21.45 -19.69
C PHE A 104 8.95 -20.35 -20.66
N GLY A 105 9.80 -19.43 -20.20
CA GLY A 105 10.25 -18.28 -20.99
C GLY A 105 9.16 -17.23 -21.23
N ARG A 106 8.10 -17.22 -20.39
CA ARG A 106 6.85 -16.47 -20.63
C ARG A 106 6.47 -15.56 -19.44
N ALA A 107 7.31 -14.58 -19.12
CA ALA A 107 7.06 -13.63 -18.03
C ALA A 107 5.76 -12.82 -18.20
N LYS A 108 5.42 -12.44 -19.45
CA LYS A 108 4.18 -11.70 -19.77
C LYS A 108 2.91 -12.45 -19.35
N ILE A 109 2.85 -13.77 -19.60
CA ILE A 109 1.66 -14.57 -19.24
C ILE A 109 1.49 -14.59 -17.72
N ILE A 110 2.59 -14.78 -16.98
CA ILE A 110 2.55 -14.81 -15.52
C ILE A 110 2.15 -13.44 -14.96
N LEU A 111 2.60 -12.35 -15.56
CA LEU A 111 2.13 -11.00 -15.22
C LEU A 111 0.61 -10.90 -15.38
N ILE A 112 0.07 -11.29 -16.53
CA ILE A 112 -1.38 -11.25 -16.79
C ILE A 112 -2.16 -12.13 -15.79
N CYS A 113 -1.67 -13.34 -15.49
CA CYS A 113 -2.28 -14.21 -14.49
C CYS A 113 -2.31 -13.56 -13.11
N ASN A 114 -1.21 -12.94 -12.65
CA ASN A 114 -1.18 -12.25 -11.36
C ASN A 114 -2.16 -11.07 -11.33
N LEU A 115 -2.25 -10.27 -12.41
CA LEU A 115 -3.21 -9.16 -12.50
C LEU A 115 -4.67 -9.64 -12.42
N LEU A 116 -5.01 -10.73 -13.11
CA LEU A 116 -6.34 -11.32 -13.08
C LEU A 116 -6.68 -11.89 -11.70
N ILE A 117 -5.76 -12.61 -11.06
CA ILE A 117 -5.97 -13.16 -9.72
C ILE A 117 -6.06 -12.03 -8.68
N ALA A 118 -5.25 -10.97 -8.79
CA ALA A 118 -5.34 -9.81 -7.89
C ALA A 118 -6.71 -9.13 -8.00
N GLY A 119 -7.21 -8.93 -9.23
CA GLY A 119 -8.54 -8.42 -9.47
C GLY A 119 -9.62 -9.35 -8.91
N ALA A 120 -9.56 -10.64 -9.20
CA ALA A 120 -10.53 -11.61 -8.68
C ALA A 120 -10.53 -11.67 -7.14
N ALA A 121 -9.37 -11.64 -6.49
CA ALA A 121 -9.26 -11.64 -5.04
C ALA A 121 -9.91 -10.39 -4.42
N VAL A 122 -9.69 -9.21 -4.99
CA VAL A 122 -10.36 -7.97 -4.57
C VAL A 122 -11.86 -8.03 -4.80
N PHE A 123 -12.29 -8.56 -5.94
CA PHE A 123 -13.72 -8.73 -6.23
C PHE A 123 -14.38 -9.64 -5.18
N VAL A 124 -13.78 -10.79 -4.89
CA VAL A 124 -14.27 -11.73 -3.86
C VAL A 124 -14.25 -11.09 -2.47
N LEU A 125 -13.24 -10.27 -2.14
CA LEU A 125 -13.14 -9.59 -0.84
C LEU A 125 -14.36 -8.71 -0.52
N ASN A 126 -15.01 -8.13 -1.54
CA ASN A 126 -16.22 -7.32 -1.37
C ASN A 126 -17.47 -8.15 -1.01
N PHE A 127 -17.45 -9.47 -1.22
CA PHE A 127 -18.55 -10.36 -0.86
C PHE A 127 -18.34 -11.06 0.48
N VAL A 128 -17.17 -10.91 1.10
CA VAL A 128 -16.92 -11.47 2.43
C VAL A 128 -17.73 -10.66 3.44
N PRO A 129 -18.61 -11.28 4.24
CA PRO A 129 -19.41 -10.56 5.20
C PRO A 129 -18.52 -9.91 6.27
N HIS A 130 -18.90 -8.71 6.71
CA HIS A 130 -18.24 -8.03 7.80
C HIS A 130 -18.14 -8.94 9.02
N VAL A 131 -16.97 -8.94 9.66
CA VAL A 131 -16.78 -9.62 10.94
C VAL A 131 -17.60 -8.86 11.97
N LYS A 132 -18.69 -9.49 12.44
CA LYS A 132 -19.53 -8.90 13.49
C LYS A 132 -18.64 -8.62 14.72
N PRO A 133 -18.76 -7.43 15.34
CA PRO A 133 -18.17 -7.21 16.64
C PRO A 133 -18.72 -8.26 17.62
N PRO A 134 -17.98 -8.61 18.70
CA PRO A 134 -18.51 -9.49 19.73
C PRO A 134 -19.87 -8.94 20.20
N ASP A 135 -20.88 -9.81 20.22
CA ASP A 135 -22.26 -9.47 20.55
C ASP A 135 -22.35 -9.19 22.06
N CYS A 136 -21.93 -7.98 22.45
CA CYS A 136 -22.11 -7.50 23.81
C CYS A 136 -23.54 -6.97 23.89
N ARG A 137 -24.42 -7.73 24.54
CA ARG A 137 -25.81 -7.30 24.78
C ARG A 137 -25.80 -5.93 25.48
N ASN A 138 -26.64 -5.03 24.97
CA ASN A 138 -26.83 -3.70 25.48
C ASN A 138 -27.10 -3.74 26.99
N ILE A 139 -26.21 -3.16 27.78
CA ILE A 139 -26.46 -2.93 29.20
C ILE A 139 -27.26 -1.64 29.28
N SER A 140 -28.52 -1.71 29.69
CA SER A 140 -29.28 -0.52 30.05
C SER A 140 -28.90 -0.08 31.47
N ALA A 141 -28.45 1.17 31.60
CA ALA A 141 -28.20 1.80 32.89
C ALA A 141 -29.17 2.98 33.07
N ASN A 142 -29.63 3.21 34.31
CA ASN A 142 -30.41 4.40 34.63
C ASN A 142 -29.46 5.48 35.17
N LEU A 143 -29.58 6.69 34.64
CA LEU A 143 -28.84 7.86 35.11
C LEU A 143 -29.74 8.63 36.08
N TYR A 144 -29.30 8.82 37.33
CA TYR A 144 -30.00 9.68 38.27
C TYR A 144 -29.20 10.98 38.44
N CYS A 145 -29.79 12.10 38.04
CA CYS A 145 -29.25 13.44 38.29
C CYS A 145 -30.29 14.22 39.09
N ASP A 146 -29.89 14.76 40.24
CA ASP A 146 -30.69 15.59 41.18
C ASP A 146 -32.21 15.39 41.13
N ASN A 147 -32.71 14.42 41.90
CA ASN A 147 -34.11 14.20 42.26
C ASN A 147 -35.15 14.05 41.13
N GLU A 148 -34.74 14.04 39.86
CA GLU A 148 -35.61 13.67 38.74
C GLU A 148 -35.11 12.39 38.06
N ASN A 149 -36.03 11.41 37.92
CA ASN A 149 -35.73 10.13 37.31
C ASN A 149 -35.70 10.27 35.77
N ALA A 150 -34.57 10.71 35.21
CA ALA A 150 -34.35 10.66 33.76
C ALA A 150 -33.82 9.28 33.35
N THR A 151 -34.67 8.43 32.76
CA THR A 151 -34.21 7.15 32.19
C THR A 151 -33.56 7.40 30.83
N CYS A 152 -32.23 7.41 30.78
CA CYS A 152 -31.46 7.42 29.54
C CYS A 152 -30.95 6.02 29.20
N THR A 153 -31.28 5.49 28.03
CA THR A 153 -30.62 4.29 27.51
C THR A 153 -29.22 4.67 27.01
N ILE A 154 -28.20 4.08 27.63
CA ILE A 154 -26.79 4.34 27.32
C ILE A 154 -26.21 3.16 26.53
N ASP A 155 -25.62 3.45 25.37
CA ASP A 155 -24.86 2.45 24.62
C ASP A 155 -23.42 2.37 25.17
N LEU A 156 -23.15 1.30 25.93
CA LEU A 156 -21.82 0.98 26.43
C LEU A 156 -21.00 0.28 25.34
N THR A 157 -20.18 1.03 24.61
CA THR A 157 -19.36 0.47 23.52
C THR A 157 -18.03 -0.14 23.99
N LEU A 158 -17.50 0.24 25.16
CA LEU A 158 -16.32 -0.39 25.77
C LEU A 158 -16.27 -0.07 27.27
N CYS A 159 -16.68 -1.01 28.12
CA CYS A 159 -16.39 -0.91 29.55
C CYS A 159 -16.22 -2.35 30.06
N ARG A 160 -14.97 -2.75 30.32
CA ARG A 160 -14.62 -4.08 30.81
C ARG A 160 -14.48 -3.99 32.32
N THR A 161 -15.60 -3.97 33.04
CA THR A 161 -15.58 -3.95 34.51
C THR A 161 -16.45 -5.06 35.07
N ASN A 162 -15.92 -5.80 36.04
CA ASN A 162 -16.67 -6.84 36.77
C ASN A 162 -17.48 -6.25 37.94
N GLN A 163 -17.66 -4.94 37.99
CA GLN A 163 -18.26 -4.24 39.13
C GLN A 163 -19.65 -3.72 38.79
N THR A 164 -20.55 -3.86 39.76
CA THR A 164 -21.99 -3.62 39.63
C THR A 164 -22.41 -2.20 39.97
N GLU A 165 -21.51 -1.36 40.49
CA GLU A 165 -21.79 0.02 40.90
C GLU A 165 -20.58 0.91 40.61
N MET A 166 -20.80 2.03 39.90
CA MET A 166 -19.77 3.02 39.59
C MET A 166 -20.36 4.43 39.72
N SER A 167 -19.61 5.35 40.32
CA SER A 167 -19.97 6.76 40.42
C SER A 167 -19.29 7.55 39.29
N LEU A 168 -20.05 8.36 38.55
CA LEU A 168 -19.47 9.32 37.62
C LEU A 168 -19.10 10.59 38.39
N GLU A 169 -17.86 11.02 38.24
CA GLU A 169 -17.39 12.32 38.71
C GLU A 169 -17.14 13.21 37.48
N ASN A 170 -17.69 14.43 37.48
CA ASN A 170 -17.54 15.44 36.42
C ASN A 170 -18.05 15.01 35.02
N CYS A 171 -19.38 15.06 34.82
CA CYS A 171 -19.99 14.96 33.50
C CYS A 171 -19.88 16.29 32.73
N GLU A 172 -19.43 16.24 31.47
CA GLU A 172 -19.42 17.38 30.55
C GLU A 172 -20.30 17.07 29.32
N LEU A 173 -21.35 17.87 29.12
CA LEU A 173 -22.28 17.73 27.98
C LEU A 173 -21.72 18.50 26.78
N LYS A 174 -21.45 17.80 25.66
CA LYS A 174 -21.09 18.43 24.38
C LYS A 174 -22.14 18.12 23.32
N CYS A 175 -22.86 19.14 22.88
CA CYS A 175 -23.80 19.04 21.76
C CYS A 175 -23.04 19.03 20.43
N LEU A 176 -23.20 17.99 19.61
CA LEU A 176 -22.66 17.94 18.25
C LEU A 176 -23.71 18.39 17.23
N HIS A 177 -23.41 19.50 16.56
CA HIS A 177 -24.09 20.03 15.37
C HIS A 177 -25.58 20.38 15.48
N THR A 178 -25.86 21.65 15.77
CA THR A 178 -26.87 22.44 15.03
C THR A 178 -26.41 23.88 14.90
N THR A 179 -26.82 24.55 13.83
CA THR A 179 -26.39 25.86 13.30
C THR A 179 -26.71 27.08 14.17
N ASN A 180 -26.80 26.95 15.49
CA ASN A 180 -27.05 28.04 16.40
C ASN A 180 -25.80 28.30 17.25
N LYS A 181 -25.40 29.57 17.36
CA LYS A 181 -24.21 30.02 18.10
C LYS A 181 -24.31 29.57 19.56
N CYS A 182 -23.45 28.65 19.97
CA CYS A 182 -23.13 28.44 21.37
C CYS A 182 -22.13 29.54 21.76
N ASP A 183 -22.59 30.55 22.48
CA ASP A 183 -21.67 31.37 23.29
C ASP A 183 -21.45 30.64 24.62
N GLY A 184 -20.27 30.78 25.21
CA GLY A 184 -19.82 29.98 26.34
C GLY A 184 -20.91 29.68 27.37
N GLN A 185 -21.12 28.39 27.63
CA GLN A 185 -21.99 27.80 28.66
C GLN A 185 -23.52 27.87 28.48
N ASN A 186 -24.09 28.60 27.52
CA ASN A 186 -25.56 28.70 27.37
C ASN A 186 -26.06 28.30 25.97
N CYS A 187 -26.99 27.34 25.91
CA CYS A 187 -27.71 26.97 24.68
C CYS A 187 -29.13 27.58 24.72
N HIS A 188 -29.38 28.67 23.99
CA HIS A 188 -30.74 29.15 23.78
C HIS A 188 -31.44 28.37 22.67
N LEU A 189 -32.60 27.77 22.99
CA LEU A 189 -33.52 27.21 22.00
C LEU A 189 -34.43 28.33 21.48
N GLN A 190 -34.41 28.56 20.17
CA GLN A 190 -35.43 29.36 19.51
C GLN A 190 -36.55 28.40 19.09
N GLU A 191 -37.74 28.56 19.67
CA GLU A 191 -38.91 27.72 19.39
C GLU A 191 -39.20 27.67 17.88
N GLN A 192 -38.94 26.51 17.27
CA GLN A 192 -39.61 26.11 16.05
C GLN A 192 -40.33 24.79 16.32
N SER A 193 -41.65 24.88 16.27
CA SER A 193 -42.60 23.80 16.43
C SER A 193 -42.35 22.68 15.41
N GLY A 194 -41.71 21.61 15.87
CA GLY A 194 -41.54 20.36 15.15
C GLY A 194 -40.86 19.32 16.02
N ASN A 195 -41.36 18.09 16.02
CA ASN A 195 -40.73 16.93 16.68
C ASN A 195 -39.30 16.75 16.12
N THR A 196 -38.29 17.24 16.84
CA THR A 196 -36.89 17.01 16.50
C THR A 196 -36.30 15.99 17.47
N ASN A 197 -35.96 14.81 16.95
CA ASN A 197 -35.14 13.84 17.68
C ASN A 197 -33.74 14.44 17.86
N PHE A 198 -33.31 14.64 19.11
CA PHE A 198 -31.98 15.13 19.42
C PHE A 198 -31.08 13.96 19.84
N ASN A 199 -29.97 13.75 19.13
CA ASN A 199 -28.89 12.89 19.60
C ASN A 199 -27.94 13.75 20.44
N LYS A 200 -27.84 13.50 21.76
CA LYS A 200 -26.90 14.19 22.66
C LYS A 200 -25.83 13.21 23.14
N THR A 201 -24.56 13.57 22.99
CA THR A 201 -23.43 12.75 23.47
C THR A 201 -22.92 13.29 24.81
N ILE A 202 -22.84 12.42 25.82
CA ILE A 202 -22.37 12.79 27.18
C ILE A 202 -20.98 12.19 27.38
N TYR A 203 -20.00 13.02 27.68
CA TYR A 203 -18.66 12.56 28.04
C TYR A 203 -18.48 12.71 29.56
N GLY A 204 -17.93 11.69 30.23
CA GLY A 204 -17.68 11.73 31.67
C GLY A 204 -16.54 10.80 32.06
N ASN A 205 -15.83 11.16 33.13
CA ASN A 205 -14.81 10.30 33.73
C ASN A 205 -15.44 9.41 34.80
N ILE A 206 -15.07 8.13 34.80
CA ILE A 206 -15.54 7.17 35.80
C ILE A 206 -14.38 6.84 36.74
N SER A 207 -14.60 7.11 38.02
CA SER A 207 -13.75 6.64 39.10
C SER A 207 -14.42 5.44 39.75
N SER A 208 -13.78 4.27 39.69
CA SER A 208 -14.20 3.11 40.50
C SER A 208 -13.75 3.29 41.95
N PHE A 209 -14.51 2.73 42.89
CA PHE A 209 -14.22 2.68 44.35
C PHE A 209 -12.89 1.95 44.72
N LYS A 210 -12.05 1.60 43.74
CA LYS A 210 -10.66 1.16 43.93
C LYS A 210 -9.72 1.88 42.96
N ASN A 211 -9.47 3.18 43.14
CA ASN A 211 -8.31 3.95 42.63
C ASN A 211 -7.81 3.64 41.19
N GLU A 212 -8.69 3.27 40.27
CA GLU A 212 -8.41 3.17 38.84
C GLU A 212 -9.43 4.02 38.09
N THR A 213 -8.95 5.07 37.44
CA THR A 213 -9.76 5.90 36.55
C THR A 213 -9.91 5.19 35.22
N VAL A 214 -11.13 4.75 34.90
CA VAL A 214 -11.44 4.13 33.61
C VAL A 214 -12.18 5.16 32.76
N PHE A 215 -11.62 5.48 31.59
CA PHE A 215 -12.29 6.33 30.61
C PHE A 215 -13.25 5.48 29.77
N CYS A 216 -14.56 5.59 30.02
CA CYS A 216 -15.58 5.04 29.12
C CYS A 216 -16.32 6.20 28.44
N GLY A 217 -16.38 6.17 27.11
CA GLY A 217 -17.18 7.11 26.31
C GLY A 217 -18.61 6.57 26.17
N PHE A 218 -19.61 7.43 26.36
CA PHE A 218 -21.01 7.05 26.29
C PHE A 218 -21.75 7.89 25.25
N SER A 219 -22.67 7.24 24.54
CA SER A 219 -23.67 7.92 23.71
C SER A 219 -25.03 7.57 24.27
N ALA A 220 -25.81 8.58 24.64
CA ALA A 220 -27.15 8.41 25.19
C ALA A 220 -28.17 8.95 24.18
N ASN A 221 -29.13 8.11 23.79
CA ASN A 221 -30.26 8.57 22.98
C ASN A 221 -31.50 8.62 23.87
N SER A 222 -32.04 9.81 24.11
CA SER A 222 -33.27 9.99 24.86
C SER A 222 -34.44 10.24 23.92
N ASN A 223 -35.41 9.32 23.90
CA ASN A 223 -36.74 9.56 23.33
C ASN A 223 -37.68 10.04 24.45
N SER A 224 -37.38 11.19 25.04
CA SER A 224 -38.30 11.83 25.99
C SER A 224 -38.83 13.11 25.37
N SER A 225 -40.13 13.12 25.09
CA SER A 225 -40.92 14.28 24.65
C SER A 225 -41.25 15.24 25.79
N SER A 226 -40.55 15.14 26.92
CA SER A 226 -40.65 16.09 28.03
C SER A 226 -39.46 17.04 27.97
N GLU A 227 -39.78 18.27 27.59
CA GLU A 227 -38.98 19.46 27.80
C GLU A 227 -38.48 19.53 29.26
N ILE A 228 -37.37 20.24 29.44
CA ILE A 228 -36.65 20.52 30.71
C ILE A 228 -35.52 19.51 30.97
N PHE A 229 -34.35 19.79 30.40
CA PHE A 229 -33.08 19.48 31.05
C PHE A 229 -32.68 20.72 31.84
N PRO A 230 -32.51 20.66 33.18
CA PRO A 230 -32.19 21.85 33.96
C PRO A 230 -30.84 22.45 33.56
N GLU A 231 -30.79 23.79 33.50
CA GLU A 231 -29.64 24.65 33.13
C GLU A 231 -28.40 24.51 34.06
N GLN A 232 -28.37 23.53 34.96
CA GLN A 232 -27.27 23.31 35.90
C GLN A 232 -26.91 21.82 36.02
N CYS A 233 -26.39 21.22 34.95
CA CYS A 233 -25.58 19.99 35.09
C CYS A 233 -24.18 20.36 35.61
N LYS A 234 -24.13 20.85 36.85
CA LYS A 234 -22.94 20.91 37.70
C LYS A 234 -23.28 20.24 39.03
N SER A 235 -23.78 19.01 38.96
CA SER A 235 -24.11 18.22 40.15
C SER A 235 -23.86 16.73 39.92
N ASN A 236 -23.56 16.05 41.02
CA ASN A 236 -23.16 14.64 41.07
C ASN A 236 -24.24 13.73 40.46
N CYS A 237 -23.99 13.19 39.26
CA CYS A 237 -24.87 12.19 38.69
C CYS A 237 -24.41 10.79 39.12
N SER A 238 -25.31 10.01 39.71
CA SER A 238 -25.05 8.62 40.10
C SER A 238 -25.62 7.66 39.05
N LEU A 239 -24.82 6.68 38.65
CA LEU A 239 -25.20 5.69 37.66
C LEU A 239 -25.49 4.37 38.37
N THR A 240 -26.76 3.96 38.38
CA THR A 240 -27.18 2.71 39.03
C THR A 240 -27.52 1.68 37.96
N TYR A 241 -26.78 0.58 37.94
CA TYR A 241 -27.02 -0.51 37.00
C TYR A 241 -28.31 -1.23 37.34
N LEU A 242 -29.24 -1.33 36.38
CA LEU A 242 -30.25 -2.39 36.44
C LEU A 242 -29.54 -3.68 36.08
N LYS A 243 -29.51 -4.62 37.01
CA LYS A 243 -28.88 -5.93 36.85
C LYS A 243 -29.64 -6.74 35.79
N SER A 244 -29.45 -6.45 34.51
CA SER A 244 -29.71 -7.43 33.46
C SER A 244 -28.66 -8.51 33.64
N ASN A 245 -29.06 -9.78 33.65
CA ASN A 245 -28.14 -10.93 33.69
C ASN A 245 -26.92 -10.64 32.80
N ILE A 246 -25.76 -10.43 33.43
CA ILE A 246 -24.48 -10.29 32.74
C ILE A 246 -24.19 -11.68 32.18
N GLU A 247 -24.83 -12.03 31.06
CA GLU A 247 -24.29 -13.05 30.19
C GLU A 247 -23.02 -12.42 29.62
N GLU A 248 -21.87 -12.99 30.00
CA GLU A 248 -20.56 -12.72 29.39
C GLU A 248 -20.76 -12.50 27.88
N CYS A 249 -20.16 -11.44 27.30
CA CYS A 249 -20.24 -11.19 25.86
C CYS A 249 -19.98 -12.52 25.15
N ARG A 250 -21.03 -13.07 24.53
CA ARG A 250 -20.97 -14.44 24.01
C ARG A 250 -20.24 -14.33 22.68
N GLU A 251 -18.92 -14.47 22.72
CA GLU A 251 -18.15 -14.59 21.49
C GLU A 251 -18.72 -15.78 20.73
N GLU A 252 -19.38 -15.53 19.60
CA GLU A 252 -19.66 -16.56 18.60
C GLU A 252 -18.33 -16.92 17.92
N THR A 253 -17.46 -17.56 18.71
CA THR A 253 -16.03 -17.81 18.45
C THR A 253 -15.84 -18.60 17.16
N LYS A 254 -16.73 -19.57 16.89
CA LYS A 254 -16.63 -20.44 15.70
C LYS A 254 -16.91 -19.69 14.39
N GLY A 255 -17.94 -18.85 14.35
CA GLY A 255 -18.30 -18.09 13.15
C GLY A 255 -17.26 -17.01 12.84
N ARG A 256 -16.80 -16.29 13.87
CA ARG A 256 -15.75 -15.27 13.74
C ARG A 256 -14.45 -15.87 13.20
N LEU A 257 -13.96 -16.96 13.81
CA LEU A 257 -12.67 -17.56 13.45
C LEU A 257 -12.65 -18.05 12.00
N LEU A 258 -13.76 -18.61 11.52
CA LEU A 258 -13.91 -19.01 10.13
C LEU A 258 -13.84 -17.81 9.18
N THR A 259 -14.60 -16.73 9.45
CA THR A 259 -14.61 -15.52 8.63
C THR A 259 -13.23 -14.85 8.60
N VAL A 260 -12.56 -14.75 9.75
CA VAL A 260 -11.19 -14.22 9.85
C VAL A 260 -10.23 -15.08 9.03
N PHE A 261 -10.32 -16.41 9.10
CA PHE A 261 -9.48 -17.30 8.30
C PHE A 261 -9.70 -17.14 6.80
N ILE A 262 -10.95 -16.95 6.36
CA ILE A 262 -11.28 -16.62 4.97
C ILE A 262 -10.64 -15.30 4.55
N TYR A 263 -10.72 -14.26 5.39
CA TYR A 263 -10.02 -12.98 5.15
C TYR A 263 -8.51 -13.19 5.01
N ILE A 264 -7.86 -13.95 5.92
CA ILE A 264 -6.42 -14.25 5.85
C ILE A 264 -6.05 -14.87 4.50
N ILE A 265 -6.81 -15.86 4.03
CA ILE A 265 -6.53 -16.54 2.75
C ILE A 265 -6.65 -15.56 1.58
N ILE A 266 -7.79 -14.86 1.46
CA ILE A 266 -8.06 -13.97 0.33
C ILE A 266 -7.05 -12.82 0.31
N ILE A 267 -6.77 -12.22 1.47
CA ILE A 267 -5.78 -11.16 1.62
C ILE A 267 -4.38 -11.66 1.25
N THR A 268 -4.01 -12.87 1.67
CA THR A 268 -2.71 -13.44 1.32
C THR A 268 -2.57 -13.61 -0.19
N ILE A 269 -3.61 -14.12 -0.86
CA ILE A 269 -3.65 -14.27 -2.33
C ILE A 269 -3.54 -12.89 -3.00
N PHE A 270 -4.33 -11.92 -2.55
CA PHE A 270 -4.30 -10.55 -3.08
C PHE A 270 -2.91 -9.92 -2.92
N MET A 271 -2.37 -9.91 -1.69
CA MET A 271 -1.08 -9.30 -1.39
C MET A 271 0.08 -10.01 -2.10
N THR A 272 -0.01 -11.32 -2.30
CA THR A 272 1.01 -12.07 -3.07
C THR A 272 0.97 -11.71 -4.55
N THR A 273 -0.21 -11.72 -5.16
CA THR A 273 -0.36 -11.38 -6.58
C THR A 273 -0.10 -9.90 -6.88
N TYR A 274 -0.42 -9.03 -5.93
CA TYR A 274 -0.03 -7.62 -5.90
C TYR A 274 1.49 -7.46 -5.95
N VAL A 275 2.23 -8.09 -5.03
CA VAL A 275 3.71 -7.99 -5.02
C VAL A 275 4.32 -8.64 -6.27
N ASN A 276 3.84 -9.81 -6.68
CA ASN A 276 4.29 -10.48 -7.89
C ASN A 276 4.14 -9.61 -9.13
N SER A 277 3.03 -8.87 -9.25
CA SER A 277 2.81 -7.98 -10.39
C SER A 277 3.92 -6.93 -10.51
N TYR A 278 4.36 -6.31 -9.40
CA TYR A 278 5.53 -5.42 -9.42
C TYR A 278 6.80 -6.13 -9.92
N ARG A 279 7.08 -7.35 -9.43
CA ARG A 279 8.27 -8.13 -9.84
C ARG A 279 8.23 -8.46 -11.32
N PHE A 280 7.08 -8.88 -11.83
CA PHE A 280 6.92 -9.25 -13.22
C PHE A 280 6.90 -8.04 -14.16
N PHE A 281 6.45 -6.87 -13.68
CA PHE A 281 6.66 -5.61 -14.37
C PHE A 281 8.14 -5.27 -14.48
N ASP A 282 8.92 -5.43 -13.40
CA ASP A 282 10.37 -5.21 -13.42
C ASP A 282 11.07 -6.19 -14.38
N VAL A 283 10.75 -7.48 -14.32
CA VAL A 283 11.28 -8.50 -15.24
C VAL A 283 10.96 -8.18 -16.69
N THR A 284 9.68 -7.91 -16.99
CA THR A 284 9.23 -7.60 -18.36
C THR A 284 9.87 -6.32 -18.88
N SER A 285 9.97 -5.30 -18.04
CA SER A 285 10.63 -4.04 -18.38
C SER A 285 12.09 -4.24 -18.70
N MET A 286 12.80 -5.04 -17.91
CA MET A 286 14.21 -5.34 -18.12
C MET A 286 14.49 -6.13 -19.39
N ILE A 287 13.65 -7.12 -19.70
CA ILE A 287 13.74 -7.87 -20.96
C ILE A 287 13.62 -6.91 -22.15
N LEU A 288 12.58 -6.06 -22.15
CA LEU A 288 12.31 -5.15 -23.26
C LEU A 288 13.34 -4.02 -23.37
N VAL A 289 13.83 -3.52 -22.24
CA VAL A 289 14.90 -2.51 -22.19
C VAL A 289 16.22 -3.07 -22.71
N LYS A 290 16.56 -4.33 -22.37
CA LYS A 290 17.75 -5.03 -22.90
C LYS A 290 17.62 -5.25 -24.41
N GLU A 291 16.47 -5.73 -24.87
CA GLU A 291 16.22 -5.99 -26.29
C GLU A 291 16.27 -4.71 -27.14
N LEU A 292 15.68 -3.62 -26.63
CA LEU A 292 15.57 -2.36 -27.36
C LEU A 292 16.69 -1.36 -27.05
N ASP A 293 17.73 -1.75 -26.29
CA ASP A 293 18.82 -0.88 -25.83
C ASP A 293 18.31 0.50 -25.34
N SER A 294 17.32 0.45 -24.46
CA SER A 294 16.64 1.63 -23.92
C SER A 294 17.14 1.97 -22.51
N ASP A 295 16.58 3.01 -21.89
CA ASP A 295 16.81 3.35 -20.48
C ASP A 295 15.67 2.81 -19.61
N TYR A 296 16.00 2.03 -18.58
CA TYR A 296 15.03 1.56 -17.59
C TYR A 296 14.47 2.69 -16.73
N GLY A 297 15.23 3.74 -16.42
CA GLY A 297 14.70 4.85 -15.62
C GLY A 297 13.63 5.66 -16.35
N LEU A 298 13.68 5.75 -17.69
CA LEU A 298 12.60 6.32 -18.49
C LEU A 298 11.33 5.46 -18.48
N VAL A 299 11.46 4.14 -18.30
CA VAL A 299 10.33 3.23 -18.12
C VAL A 299 9.75 3.40 -16.71
N ARG A 300 10.63 3.42 -15.70
CA ARG A 300 10.28 3.63 -14.29
C ARG A 300 9.68 5.00 -13.99
N PHE A 301 10.04 6.04 -14.74
CA PHE A 301 9.43 7.38 -14.63
C PHE A 301 7.90 7.32 -14.68
N TRP A 302 7.34 6.53 -15.60
CA TRP A 302 5.89 6.38 -15.75
C TRP A 302 5.25 5.60 -14.60
N ALA A 303 5.97 4.63 -14.04
CA ALA A 303 5.55 3.96 -12.82
C ALA A 303 5.43 4.94 -11.64
N ILE A 304 6.46 5.77 -11.40
CA ILE A 304 6.45 6.76 -10.31
C ILE A 304 5.40 7.85 -10.53
N LEU A 305 5.16 8.25 -11.78
CA LEU A 305 4.08 9.16 -12.12
C LEU A 305 2.70 8.52 -11.82
N GLY A 306 2.55 7.22 -12.10
CA GLY A 306 1.35 6.46 -11.74
C GLY A 306 1.09 6.45 -10.23
N SER A 307 2.12 6.18 -9.41
CA SER A 307 1.97 6.18 -7.95
C SER A 307 1.63 7.54 -7.35
N LEU A 308 1.95 8.63 -8.05
CA LEU A 308 1.53 9.98 -7.67
C LEU A 308 0.03 10.22 -7.97
N VAL A 309 -0.46 9.75 -9.12
CA VAL A 309 -1.84 9.99 -9.58
C VAL A 309 -2.85 9.05 -8.90
N GLY A 310 -2.47 7.80 -8.62
CA GLY A 310 -3.33 6.78 -8.05
C GLY A 310 -4.09 7.20 -6.78
N PRO A 311 -3.40 7.64 -5.71
CA PRO A 311 -4.06 8.07 -4.47
C PRO A 311 -5.02 9.25 -4.67
N LEU A 312 -4.73 10.16 -5.60
CA LEU A 312 -5.63 11.27 -5.95
C LEU A 312 -6.94 10.76 -6.55
N LEU A 313 -6.85 9.79 -7.47
CA LEU A 313 -8.03 9.14 -8.06
C LEU A 313 -8.86 8.42 -7.00
N ALA A 314 -8.21 7.74 -6.04
CA ALA A 314 -8.89 7.08 -4.93
C ALA A 314 -9.64 8.08 -4.04
N GLY A 315 -9.03 9.22 -3.71
CA GLY A 315 -9.68 10.27 -2.92
C GLY A 315 -10.91 10.87 -3.61
N VAL A 316 -10.82 11.10 -4.93
CA VAL A 316 -11.98 11.55 -5.73
C VAL A 316 -13.07 10.47 -5.76
N ALA A 317 -12.73 9.20 -5.93
CA ALA A 317 -13.69 8.10 -5.94
C ALA A 317 -14.44 7.98 -4.60
N ILE A 318 -13.75 8.13 -3.47
CA ILE A 318 -14.37 8.15 -2.14
C ILE A 318 -15.29 9.37 -1.97
N LYS A 319 -14.86 10.56 -2.43
CA LYS A 319 -15.67 11.79 -2.32
C LYS A 319 -16.97 11.72 -3.13
N LEU A 320 -16.94 11.04 -4.27
CA LEU A 320 -18.11 10.83 -5.13
C LEU A 320 -18.98 9.65 -4.67
N ALA A 321 -18.56 8.90 -3.65
CA ALA A 321 -19.35 7.82 -3.11
C ALA A 321 -20.68 8.35 -2.53
N PRO A 322 -21.79 7.61 -2.70
CA PRO A 322 -23.05 7.95 -2.04
C PRO A 322 -22.85 8.09 -0.53
N ASN A 323 -23.72 8.85 0.14
CA ASN A 323 -23.77 8.92 1.61
C ASN A 323 -24.24 7.57 2.19
N SER A 324 -23.40 6.56 2.11
CA SER A 324 -23.52 5.31 2.87
C SER A 324 -22.79 5.44 4.20
N SER A 325 -22.96 4.47 5.08
CA SER A 325 -22.17 4.36 6.31
C SER A 325 -20.67 4.45 5.98
N ASP A 326 -19.85 5.01 6.88
CA ASP A 326 -18.42 5.25 6.61
C ASP A 326 -17.65 3.98 6.20
N GLY A 327 -18.17 2.79 6.54
CA GLY A 327 -17.65 1.49 6.13
C GLY A 327 -17.74 1.18 4.63
N GLU A 328 -18.80 1.62 3.94
CA GLU A 328 -18.99 1.34 2.52
C GLU A 328 -18.24 2.31 1.61
N LYS A 329 -17.89 3.50 2.10
CA LYS A 329 -17.23 4.54 1.31
C LYS A 329 -15.85 4.11 0.80
N TYR A 330 -15.08 3.39 1.62
CA TYR A 330 -13.73 2.97 1.23
C TYR A 330 -13.73 1.79 0.25
N SER A 331 -14.81 1.02 0.14
CA SER A 331 -14.99 -0.03 -0.88
C SER A 331 -14.87 0.51 -2.31
N MET A 332 -15.19 1.80 -2.53
CA MET A 332 -14.98 2.48 -3.82
C MET A 332 -13.53 2.41 -4.33
N THR A 333 -12.55 2.36 -3.42
CA THR A 333 -11.14 2.24 -3.80
C THR A 333 -10.80 0.87 -4.38
N PHE A 334 -11.48 -0.18 -3.90
CA PHE A 334 -11.35 -1.55 -4.44
C PHE A 334 -12.03 -1.68 -5.79
N TYR A 335 -13.19 -1.05 -6.00
CA TYR A 335 -13.82 -0.97 -7.33
C TYR A 335 -12.96 -0.20 -8.34
N LEU A 336 -12.36 0.92 -7.92
CA LEU A 336 -11.39 1.65 -8.74
C LEU A 336 -10.19 0.76 -9.12
N PHE A 337 -9.65 0.02 -8.16
CA PHE A 337 -8.57 -0.95 -8.41
C PHE A 337 -8.96 -2.01 -9.44
N LEU A 338 -10.19 -2.56 -9.37
CA LEU A 338 -10.69 -3.53 -10.33
C LEU A 338 -10.72 -2.96 -11.75
N VAL A 339 -11.29 -1.77 -11.93
CA VAL A 339 -11.37 -1.11 -13.24
C VAL A 339 -9.97 -0.88 -13.81
N LEU A 340 -9.05 -0.33 -13.01
CA LEU A 340 -7.68 -0.07 -13.45
C LEU A 340 -6.92 -1.38 -13.73
N CYS A 341 -7.15 -2.45 -12.97
CA CYS A 341 -6.57 -3.77 -13.23
C CYS A 341 -7.04 -4.35 -14.58
N ILE A 342 -8.34 -4.26 -14.89
CA ILE A 342 -8.88 -4.72 -16.18
C ILE A 342 -8.26 -3.93 -17.34
N LEU A 343 -8.21 -2.61 -17.22
CA LEU A 343 -7.54 -1.75 -18.22
C LEU A 343 -6.07 -2.12 -18.37
N ASN A 344 -5.40 -2.48 -17.28
CA ASN A 344 -4.01 -2.91 -17.30
C ASN A 344 -3.82 -4.25 -18.01
N VAL A 345 -4.69 -5.23 -17.77
CA VAL A 345 -4.66 -6.52 -18.49
C VAL A 345 -4.74 -6.29 -20.00
N ILE A 346 -5.63 -5.39 -20.45
CA ILE A 346 -5.75 -5.02 -21.87
C ILE A 346 -4.46 -4.36 -22.38
N ALA A 347 -3.86 -3.46 -21.59
CA ALA A 347 -2.61 -2.81 -21.95
C ALA A 347 -1.45 -3.82 -22.04
N VAL A 348 -1.26 -4.67 -21.03
CA VAL A 348 -0.22 -5.72 -21.01
C VAL A 348 -0.41 -6.71 -22.15
N TRP A 349 -1.65 -7.06 -22.50
CA TRP A 349 -1.93 -7.94 -23.65
C TRP A 349 -1.33 -7.40 -24.95
N LYS A 350 -1.34 -6.07 -25.14
CA LYS A 350 -0.76 -5.38 -26.30
C LYS A 350 0.76 -5.19 -26.24
N VAL A 351 1.42 -5.48 -25.11
CA VAL A 351 2.88 -5.39 -25.01
C VAL A 351 3.50 -6.57 -25.74
N ASP A 352 4.34 -6.31 -26.73
CA ASP A 352 5.09 -7.35 -27.42
C ASP A 352 6.38 -7.64 -26.65
N VAL A 353 6.46 -8.84 -26.08
CA VAL A 353 7.61 -9.31 -25.32
C VAL A 353 8.00 -10.64 -25.93
N LYS A 354 9.19 -10.70 -26.54
CA LYS A 354 9.68 -11.98 -27.08
C LYS A 354 9.84 -12.98 -25.95
N ASN A 355 9.44 -14.22 -26.22
CA ASN A 355 9.72 -15.33 -25.32
C ASN A 355 11.24 -15.47 -25.20
N PHE A 356 11.75 -15.48 -23.99
CA PHE A 356 13.18 -15.68 -23.76
C PHE A 356 13.50 -17.16 -23.64
N THR A 357 14.78 -17.51 -23.75
CA THR A 357 15.25 -18.90 -23.75
C THR A 357 14.83 -19.63 -22.48
N SER A 358 14.03 -20.68 -22.64
CA SER A 358 13.66 -21.58 -21.54
C SER A 358 14.94 -22.16 -20.92
N GLY A 359 15.10 -21.97 -19.60
CA GLY A 359 16.27 -22.45 -18.89
C GLY A 359 16.27 -23.98 -18.78
N SER A 360 17.14 -24.68 -19.50
CA SER A 360 17.43 -26.09 -19.16
C SER A 360 18.30 -26.15 -17.89
N LYS A 361 18.02 -27.12 -17.00
CA LYS A 361 18.74 -27.31 -15.73
C LYS A 361 18.72 -26.05 -14.81
N LEU A 362 17.56 -25.36 -14.72
CA LEU A 362 17.37 -24.14 -13.91
C LEU A 362 17.95 -24.25 -12.51
N PHE A 363 17.57 -25.28 -11.75
CA PHE A 363 17.98 -25.43 -10.35
C PHE A 363 19.51 -25.43 -10.19
N LYS A 364 20.23 -26.15 -11.07
CA LYS A 364 21.71 -26.17 -11.05
C LYS A 364 22.30 -24.81 -11.39
N LYS A 365 21.77 -24.12 -12.42
CA LYS A 365 22.22 -22.77 -12.80
C LYS A 365 21.98 -21.75 -11.69
N THR A 366 20.79 -21.77 -11.08
CA THR A 366 20.43 -20.86 -9.99
C THR A 366 21.33 -21.06 -8.77
N ILE A 367 21.58 -22.31 -8.36
CA ILE A 367 22.48 -22.57 -7.22
C ILE A 367 23.91 -22.16 -7.53
N LEU A 368 24.41 -22.46 -8.73
CA LEU A 368 25.77 -22.07 -9.12
C LEU A 368 25.92 -20.55 -9.12
N PHE A 369 24.93 -19.84 -9.65
CA PHE A 369 24.89 -18.38 -9.66
C PHE A 369 24.81 -17.79 -8.25
N ALA A 370 23.91 -18.30 -7.41
CA ALA A 370 23.74 -17.86 -6.03
C ALA A 370 24.94 -18.14 -5.13
N LYS A 371 25.80 -19.11 -5.48
CA LYS A 371 27.04 -19.41 -4.76
C LYS A 371 28.22 -18.50 -5.12
N SER A 372 28.10 -17.68 -6.17
CA SER A 372 29.16 -16.74 -6.51
C SER A 372 29.27 -15.66 -5.43
N MET A 373 30.49 -15.35 -4.99
CA MET A 373 30.73 -14.41 -3.88
C MET A 373 30.16 -13.02 -4.19
N ASP A 374 30.32 -12.55 -5.43
CA ASP A 374 29.81 -11.24 -5.85
C ASP A 374 28.29 -11.14 -5.72
N VAL A 375 27.56 -12.21 -6.07
CA VAL A 375 26.10 -12.26 -5.95
C VAL A 375 25.66 -12.32 -4.49
N LEU A 376 26.38 -13.05 -3.64
CA LEU A 376 26.11 -13.09 -2.20
C LEU A 376 26.29 -11.70 -1.57
N PHE A 377 27.38 -11.00 -1.88
CA PHE A 377 27.60 -9.63 -1.40
C PHE A 377 26.54 -8.66 -1.92
N PHE A 378 26.15 -8.79 -3.20
CA PHE A 378 25.08 -7.98 -3.78
C PHE A 378 23.74 -8.19 -3.05
N TYR A 379 23.34 -9.43 -2.79
CA TYR A 379 22.12 -9.74 -2.06
C TYR A 379 22.17 -9.33 -0.59
N LEU A 380 23.32 -9.47 0.08
CA LEU A 380 23.51 -8.97 1.43
C LEU A 380 23.36 -7.44 1.48
N LEU A 381 23.95 -6.73 0.52
CA LEU A 381 23.82 -5.28 0.40
C LEU A 381 22.36 -4.86 0.16
N LEU A 382 21.64 -5.58 -0.70
CA LEU A 382 20.21 -5.34 -0.92
C LEU A 382 19.38 -5.57 0.33
N LEU A 383 19.75 -6.56 1.15
CA LEU A 383 19.08 -6.83 2.42
C LEU A 383 19.27 -5.65 3.38
N VAL A 384 20.50 -5.12 3.53
CA VAL A 384 20.79 -3.96 4.39
C VAL A 384 20.08 -2.69 3.90
N LEU A 385 20.07 -2.44 2.59
CA LEU A 385 19.33 -1.32 2.02
C LEU A 385 17.81 -1.53 2.16
N GLY A 386 17.35 -2.77 2.09
CA GLY A 386 15.95 -3.16 2.28
C GLY A 386 15.47 -2.96 3.71
N THR A 387 16.27 -3.35 4.71
CA THR A 387 15.97 -3.09 6.14
C THR A 387 15.93 -1.62 6.47
N SER A 388 16.83 -0.84 5.85
CA SER A 388 16.79 0.62 5.98
C SER A 388 15.51 1.21 5.37
N TRP A 389 15.10 0.74 4.19
CA TRP A 389 13.84 1.13 3.56
C TRP A 389 12.62 0.72 4.39
N GLY A 390 12.58 -0.52 4.87
CA GLY A 390 11.53 -1.10 5.69
C GLY A 390 11.31 -0.33 6.99
N PHE A 391 12.38 -0.12 7.75
CA PHE A 391 12.38 0.66 8.98
C PHE A 391 11.81 2.07 8.74
N ARG A 392 12.31 2.79 7.72
CA ARG A 392 11.78 4.11 7.35
C ARG A 392 10.30 4.04 6.98
N SER A 393 9.89 3.05 6.19
CA SER A 393 8.50 2.93 5.74
C SER A 393 7.53 2.65 6.89
N MET A 394 7.96 1.95 7.95
CA MET A 394 7.11 1.64 9.09
C MET A 394 7.05 2.77 10.12
N TYR A 395 8.21 3.32 10.50
CA TYR A 395 8.29 4.21 11.67
C TYR A 395 8.25 5.70 11.33
N LYS A 396 8.54 6.12 10.08
CA LYS A 396 8.56 7.56 9.71
C LYS A 396 7.25 8.27 10.02
N ASN A 397 6.12 7.70 9.59
CA ASN A 397 4.82 8.35 9.80
C ASN A 397 4.42 8.38 11.27
N TRP A 398 4.80 7.35 12.03
CA TRP A 398 4.55 7.31 13.47
C TRP A 398 5.37 8.40 14.17
N PHE A 399 6.67 8.47 13.90
CA PHE A 399 7.53 9.52 14.45
C PHE A 399 7.03 10.93 14.13
N LEU A 400 6.60 11.17 12.89
CA LEU A 400 6.00 12.46 12.52
C LEU A 400 4.69 12.72 13.27
N ALA A 401 3.85 11.70 13.50
CA ALA A 401 2.62 11.87 14.27
C ALA A 401 2.87 12.27 15.72
N GLU A 402 3.96 11.79 16.34
CA GLU A 402 4.38 12.20 17.69
C GLU A 402 4.88 13.66 17.76
N LEU A 403 5.20 14.28 16.62
CA LEU A 403 5.53 15.71 16.51
C LEU A 403 4.29 16.59 16.25
N ASP A 404 3.08 16.11 16.53
CA ASP A 404 1.80 16.78 16.25
C ASP A 404 1.63 17.21 14.78
N THR A 405 2.17 16.40 13.86
CA THR A 405 2.13 16.69 12.43
C THR A 405 0.69 16.67 11.89
N PRO A 406 0.27 17.71 11.14
CA PRO A 406 -1.05 17.69 10.52
C PRO A 406 -1.18 16.58 9.48
N VAL A 407 -2.35 15.94 9.43
CA VAL A 407 -2.58 14.72 8.63
C VAL A 407 -2.23 14.87 7.14
N TYR A 408 -2.45 16.06 6.57
CA TYR A 408 -2.13 16.32 5.16
C TYR A 408 -0.61 16.30 4.87
N LEU A 409 0.23 16.59 5.86
CA LEU A 409 1.68 16.64 5.68
C LEU A 409 2.25 15.24 5.48
N PHE A 410 1.67 14.20 6.10
CA PHE A 410 2.03 12.81 5.83
C PHE A 410 1.89 12.49 4.34
N SER A 411 0.72 12.77 3.76
CA SER A 411 0.43 12.56 2.34
C SER A 411 1.35 13.40 1.44
N LEU A 412 1.63 14.66 1.83
CA LEU A 412 2.53 15.54 1.09
C LEU A 412 3.95 14.97 1.03
N THR A 413 4.46 14.38 2.11
CA THR A 413 5.80 13.76 2.09
C THR A 413 5.91 12.64 1.06
N TYR A 414 4.89 11.76 0.97
CA TYR A 414 4.86 10.71 -0.05
C TYR A 414 4.81 11.25 -1.48
N SER A 415 3.96 12.26 -1.73
CA SER A 415 3.89 12.91 -3.04
C SER A 415 5.21 13.61 -3.41
N ALA A 416 5.84 14.27 -2.44
CA ALA A 416 7.08 14.99 -2.63
C ALA A 416 8.21 14.05 -3.08
N THR A 417 8.38 12.89 -2.43
CA THR A 417 9.40 11.89 -2.84
C THR A 417 9.22 11.41 -4.28
N SER A 418 7.99 11.27 -4.75
CA SER A 418 7.68 10.92 -6.14
C SER A 418 8.08 12.05 -7.08
N ILE A 419 7.69 13.29 -6.77
CA ILE A 419 7.99 14.49 -7.57
C ILE A 419 9.51 14.72 -7.66
N TYR A 420 10.23 14.64 -6.54
CA TYR A 420 11.69 14.80 -6.50
C TYR A 420 12.42 13.76 -7.35
N GLY A 421 11.89 12.54 -7.45
CA GLY A 421 12.48 11.47 -8.23
C GLY A 421 12.39 11.67 -9.75
N LEU A 422 11.31 12.30 -10.24
CA LEU A 422 11.00 12.37 -11.67
C LEU A 422 12.12 13.00 -12.54
N PRO A 423 12.73 14.16 -12.18
CA PRO A 423 13.83 14.74 -12.95
C PRO A 423 15.07 13.84 -13.02
N PHE A 424 15.37 13.12 -11.94
CA PHE A 424 16.54 12.25 -11.84
C PHE A 424 16.33 10.94 -12.61
N LEU A 425 15.11 10.39 -12.60
CA LEU A 425 14.73 9.25 -13.43
C LEU A 425 14.79 9.57 -14.92
N PHE A 426 14.48 10.81 -15.31
CA PHE A 426 14.61 11.23 -16.71
C PHE A 426 16.07 11.22 -17.20
N LYS A 427 17.03 11.49 -16.31
CA LYS A 427 18.47 11.51 -16.61
C LYS A 427 19.23 10.30 -16.06
N SER A 428 18.56 9.23 -15.66
CA SER A 428 19.17 8.14 -14.90
C SER A 428 20.27 7.41 -15.67
N LYS A 429 20.12 7.14 -16.98
CA LYS A 429 21.18 6.48 -17.77
C LYS A 429 22.49 7.27 -17.76
N TRP A 430 22.43 8.61 -17.78
CA TRP A 430 23.62 9.44 -17.68
C TRP A 430 24.19 9.44 -16.26
N ILE A 431 23.35 9.61 -15.23
CA ILE A 431 23.77 9.67 -13.83
C ILE A 431 24.39 8.34 -13.40
N VAL A 432 23.65 7.23 -13.54
CA VAL A 432 24.09 5.89 -13.15
C VAL A 432 25.24 5.42 -14.04
N GLY A 433 25.25 5.76 -15.33
CA GLY A 433 26.36 5.44 -16.22
C GLY A 433 27.66 6.15 -15.86
N LYS A 434 27.59 7.39 -15.34
CA LYS A 434 28.77 8.15 -14.89
C LYS A 434 29.27 7.69 -13.52
N LEU A 435 28.36 7.39 -12.59
CA LEU A 435 28.72 6.96 -11.24
C LEU A 435 29.14 5.48 -11.19
N GLY A 436 28.52 4.62 -12.00
CA GLY A 436 28.59 3.17 -11.89
C GLY A 436 27.55 2.62 -10.91
N GLU A 437 27.02 1.42 -11.18
CA GLU A 437 25.93 0.84 -10.38
C GLU A 437 26.33 0.60 -8.92
N VAL A 438 27.53 0.06 -8.70
CA VAL A 438 28.05 -0.26 -7.36
C VAL A 438 28.22 1.01 -6.51
N ASN A 439 28.73 2.09 -7.10
CA ASN A 439 28.89 3.37 -6.41
C ASN A 439 27.53 3.97 -6.03
N VAL A 440 26.50 3.79 -6.86
CA VAL A 440 25.12 4.19 -6.49
C VAL A 440 24.63 3.40 -5.28
N PHE A 441 24.98 2.12 -5.12
CA PHE A 441 24.61 1.36 -3.93
C PHE A 441 25.27 1.94 -2.67
N VAL A 442 26.56 2.27 -2.72
CA VAL A 442 27.29 2.90 -1.61
C VAL A 442 26.70 4.27 -1.28
N LEU A 443 26.45 5.11 -2.29
CA LEU A 443 25.80 6.41 -2.11
C LEU A 443 24.40 6.29 -1.50
N SER A 444 23.66 5.24 -1.84
CA SER A 444 22.34 4.96 -1.26
C SER A 444 22.43 4.62 0.22
N PHE A 445 23.42 3.81 0.61
CA PHE A 445 23.68 3.50 2.02
C PHE A 445 24.03 4.77 2.82
N VAL A 446 24.93 5.60 2.29
CA VAL A 446 25.29 6.89 2.90
C VAL A 446 24.06 7.81 3.00
N ALA A 447 23.24 7.88 1.96
CA ALA A 447 22.01 8.68 1.96
C ALA A 447 20.97 8.19 2.98
N TYR A 448 20.88 6.88 3.25
CA TYR A 448 20.09 6.36 4.37
C TYR A 448 20.65 6.84 5.72
N GLY A 449 21.96 6.74 5.92
CA GLY A 449 22.61 7.22 7.15
C GLY A 449 22.38 8.71 7.42
N ILE A 450 22.58 9.55 6.40
CA ILE A 450 22.28 11.00 6.47
C ILE A 450 20.80 11.21 6.79
N GLY A 451 19.90 10.47 6.12
CA GLY A 451 18.47 10.55 6.37
C GLY A 451 18.10 10.23 7.81
N PHE A 452 18.62 9.14 8.38
CA PHE A 452 18.34 8.75 9.76
C PHE A 452 18.88 9.74 10.79
N ILE A 453 20.12 10.23 10.59
CA ILE A 453 20.69 11.27 11.46
C ILE A 453 19.88 12.57 11.36
N ALA A 454 19.47 12.97 10.16
CA ALA A 454 18.65 14.17 10.00
C ALA A 454 17.28 14.01 10.67
N TYR A 455 16.65 12.83 10.57
CA TYR A 455 15.41 12.52 11.28
C TYR A 455 15.59 12.50 12.81
N SER A 456 16.73 12.04 13.34
CA SER A 456 16.95 12.03 14.80
C SER A 456 17.06 13.42 15.42
N TYR A 457 17.45 14.44 14.65
CA TYR A 457 17.48 15.84 15.10
C TYR A 457 16.22 16.63 14.70
N LEU A 458 15.23 15.97 14.07
CA LEU A 458 14.04 16.65 13.57
C LEU A 458 13.10 17.03 14.72
N GLN A 459 12.93 18.33 14.95
CA GLN A 459 11.97 18.87 15.91
C GLN A 459 10.70 19.44 15.25
N THR A 460 10.79 19.82 13.97
CA THR A 460 9.68 20.41 13.22
C THR A 460 9.39 19.59 11.97
N ALA A 461 8.15 19.13 11.83
CA ALA A 461 7.73 18.19 10.79
C ALA A 461 7.95 18.68 9.34
N TRP A 462 7.91 19.98 9.09
CA TRP A 462 8.08 20.55 7.73
C TRP A 462 9.43 20.21 7.10
N PHE A 463 10.50 20.11 7.91
CA PHE A 463 11.82 19.75 7.38
C PHE A 463 11.91 18.28 6.94
N ALA A 464 10.92 17.43 7.25
CA ALA A 464 10.84 16.08 6.70
C ALA A 464 10.80 16.09 5.16
N LEU A 465 10.19 17.11 4.55
CA LEU A 465 10.17 17.28 3.09
C LEU A 465 11.56 17.48 2.49
N LEU A 466 12.45 18.15 3.22
CA LEU A 466 13.84 18.35 2.82
C LEU A 466 14.65 17.07 3.00
N ILE A 467 14.48 16.39 4.14
CA ILE A 467 15.14 15.10 4.42
C ILE A 467 14.70 14.04 3.39
N ASP A 468 13.46 14.09 2.94
CA ASP A 468 12.91 13.18 1.92
C ASP A 468 13.53 13.36 0.53
N LEU A 469 14.33 14.41 0.28
CA LEU A 469 15.18 14.49 -0.93
C LEU A 469 16.19 13.34 -1.01
N THR A 470 16.61 12.77 0.13
CA THR A 470 17.50 11.58 0.17
C THR A 470 16.93 10.38 -0.59
N THR A 471 15.60 10.31 -0.73
CA THR A 471 14.92 9.23 -1.49
C THR A 471 15.23 9.20 -2.97
N VAL A 472 15.68 10.33 -3.54
CA VAL A 472 16.15 10.39 -4.92
C VAL A 472 17.30 9.41 -5.11
N VAL A 473 18.25 9.39 -4.18
CA VAL A 473 19.40 8.49 -4.23
C VAL A 473 19.02 7.12 -3.69
N ASN A 474 18.51 7.05 -2.46
CA ASN A 474 18.35 5.78 -1.74
C ASN A 474 17.16 4.92 -2.15
N TYR A 475 16.31 5.41 -3.05
CA TYR A 475 15.19 4.65 -3.60
C TYR A 475 15.11 4.74 -5.13
N GLN A 476 15.03 5.95 -5.70
CA GLN A 476 14.76 6.12 -7.13
C GLN A 476 15.95 5.71 -8.00
N LEU A 477 17.12 6.32 -7.78
CA LEU A 477 18.35 5.96 -8.50
C LEU A 477 18.87 4.59 -8.07
N LEU A 478 18.73 4.23 -6.78
CA LEU A 478 19.07 2.91 -6.27
C LEU A 478 18.40 1.80 -7.10
N TRP A 479 17.07 1.79 -7.20
CA TRP A 479 16.38 0.69 -7.88
C TRP A 479 16.68 0.67 -9.39
N VAL A 480 17.00 1.81 -10.02
CA VAL A 480 17.53 1.80 -11.41
C VAL A 480 18.88 1.11 -11.49
N ALA A 481 19.82 1.43 -10.58
CA ALA A 481 21.13 0.79 -10.53
C ALA A 481 21.02 -0.72 -10.23
N VAL A 482 20.11 -1.11 -9.33
CA VAL A 482 19.86 -2.53 -8.99
C VAL A 482 19.41 -3.30 -10.22
N MET A 483 18.42 -2.81 -10.94
CA MET A 483 17.91 -3.51 -12.11
C MET A 483 18.95 -3.59 -13.24
N ASN A 484 19.71 -2.51 -13.47
CA ASN A 484 20.82 -2.52 -14.44
C ASN A 484 21.90 -3.53 -14.06
N TYR A 485 22.26 -3.59 -12.78
CA TYR A 485 23.23 -4.54 -12.25
C TYR A 485 22.73 -5.98 -12.39
N CYS A 486 21.46 -6.26 -12.06
CA CYS A 486 20.86 -7.58 -12.25
C CYS A 486 20.96 -8.05 -13.71
N ILE A 487 20.61 -7.21 -14.70
CA ILE A 487 20.77 -7.59 -16.11
C ILE A 487 22.22 -7.90 -16.45
N LYS A 488 23.18 -7.11 -15.93
CA LYS A 488 24.60 -7.24 -16.25
C LYS A 488 25.19 -8.56 -15.74
N ILE A 489 24.81 -8.99 -14.55
CA ILE A 489 25.35 -10.20 -13.92
C ILE A 489 24.61 -11.48 -14.31
N THR A 490 23.35 -11.37 -14.76
CA THR A 490 22.48 -12.55 -14.92
C THR A 490 22.82 -13.36 -16.17
N PRO A 491 23.09 -14.67 -16.03
CA PRO A 491 23.13 -15.60 -17.15
C PRO A 491 21.78 -15.73 -17.86
N ASP A 492 21.80 -15.99 -19.16
CA ASP A 492 20.56 -16.21 -19.90
C ASP A 492 19.80 -17.45 -19.37
N GLY A 493 18.48 -17.28 -19.24
CA GLY A 493 17.53 -18.29 -18.77
C GLY A 493 17.25 -18.30 -17.26
N ILE A 494 17.78 -17.35 -16.47
CA ILE A 494 17.40 -17.15 -15.05
C ILE A 494 17.06 -15.68 -14.70
N VAL A 495 16.64 -14.89 -15.70
CA VAL A 495 16.40 -13.44 -15.56
C VAL A 495 15.26 -13.15 -14.58
N ALA A 496 14.16 -13.90 -14.66
CA ALA A 496 13.03 -13.69 -13.76
C ALA A 496 13.38 -14.03 -12.32
N ILE A 497 14.14 -15.11 -12.10
CA ILE A 497 14.62 -15.53 -10.78
C ILE A 497 15.50 -14.45 -10.15
N VAL A 498 16.53 -13.96 -10.86
CA VAL A 498 17.47 -12.98 -10.28
C VAL A 498 16.77 -11.67 -9.95
N ASN A 499 15.99 -11.11 -10.88
CA ASN A 499 15.27 -9.85 -10.66
C ASN A 499 14.21 -9.98 -9.55
N SER A 500 13.44 -11.07 -9.53
CA SER A 500 12.42 -11.28 -8.50
C SER A 500 13.03 -11.53 -7.12
N THR A 501 14.19 -12.21 -7.07
CA THR A 501 14.94 -12.43 -5.83
C THR A 501 15.49 -11.12 -5.27
N ALA A 502 16.15 -10.30 -6.11
CA ALA A 502 16.61 -8.98 -5.72
C ALA A 502 15.46 -8.11 -5.16
N GLY A 503 14.32 -8.14 -5.84
CA GLY A 503 13.11 -7.45 -5.38
C GLY A 503 12.54 -7.97 -4.06
N SER A 504 12.51 -9.29 -3.88
CA SER A 504 11.99 -9.92 -2.66
C SER A 504 12.91 -9.63 -1.47
N ILE A 505 14.22 -9.69 -1.66
CA ILE A 505 15.20 -9.36 -0.61
C ILE A 505 15.01 -7.91 -0.14
N HIS A 506 14.91 -6.96 -1.07
CA HIS A 506 14.85 -5.55 -0.71
C HIS A 506 13.49 -5.12 -0.12
N PHE A 507 12.38 -5.54 -0.72
CA PHE A 507 11.04 -5.01 -0.39
C PHE A 507 10.14 -5.94 0.42
N THR A 508 10.51 -7.22 0.57
CA THR A 508 9.71 -8.21 1.30
C THR A 508 10.46 -8.73 2.52
N ILE A 509 11.69 -9.22 2.36
CA ILE A 509 12.50 -9.77 3.45
C ILE A 509 13.12 -8.64 4.29
N GLY A 510 13.60 -7.59 3.63
CA GLY A 510 14.13 -6.42 4.32
C GLY A 510 13.06 -5.56 4.98
N LYS A 511 11.81 -5.63 4.52
CA LYS A 511 10.70 -4.87 5.12
C LYS A 511 10.29 -5.46 6.45
#